data_AF-A0A139TT92-F1
#
_entry.id   AF-A0A139TT92-F1
#
_cell.length_a   1.000
_cell.length_b   1.000
_cell.length_c   1.000
_cell.angle_alpha   90.00
_cell.angle_beta   90.00
_cell.angle_gamma   90.00
#
_symmetry.space_group_name_H-M   'P 1'
#
loop_
_entity.id
_entity.type
_entity.pdbx_description
1 polymer ?
#
loop_
_entity_poly.entity_id
_entity_poly.type
_entity_poly.pdbx_seq_one_letter_code
_entity_poly.pdbx_strand_id
1 'polypeptide(L)'
;MRAMSEYFLKLPGDSQPRSYSEYEVREFLGQGVIDSKTLTWKPGMDGWQPVGQVLPEKEPEILPFRKEEPDISPPPPTYRLRYSLFELSRLAFPACFILLACSLWTLWIVCFHHIVDYAEVQTTLRQVVGQLPSYVLPLIFLFSLLCIPSLAVQLVWLYRACANVQQFRVSGLRFTPLVSVILSCMPLVGMVLNALIIQELYRASKNPEEWMLQSPSLAVRLYLTAATALTLSLLFPFGVEHYLVAFFLIGSLITAASILWLISVLQISRMQRELASRQADKLP
;
A
#
# COMPACT_ATOMS: atom_id res chain seq x y z
N MET A 1 -0.53 47.80 5.51
CA MET A 1 -0.89 47.19 4.22
C MET A 1 -0.23 48.03 3.14
N ARG A 2 0.84 47.52 2.48
CA ARG A 2 1.46 48.22 1.33
C ARG A 2 0.52 48.06 0.14
N ALA A 3 0.17 49.16 -0.51
CA ALA A 3 -0.59 49.13 -1.77
C ALA A 3 0.17 48.26 -2.78
N MET A 4 -0.46 47.19 -3.26
CA MET A 4 0.11 46.39 -4.34
C MET A 4 0.14 47.27 -5.59
N SER A 5 1.33 47.61 -6.06
CA SER A 5 1.53 48.35 -7.29
C SER A 5 1.06 47.50 -8.48
N GLU A 6 -0.04 47.90 -9.11
CA GLU A 6 -0.54 47.28 -10.34
C GLU A 6 0.19 47.85 -11.56
N TYR A 7 0.71 46.94 -12.39
CA TYR A 7 1.41 47.23 -13.64
C TYR A 7 0.57 46.73 -14.81
N PHE A 8 0.35 47.57 -15.80
CA PHE A 8 -0.31 47.19 -17.04
C PHE A 8 0.75 46.76 -18.05
N LEU A 9 0.56 45.60 -18.67
CA LEU A 9 1.46 45.06 -19.71
C LEU A 9 0.71 44.94 -21.03
N LYS A 10 1.41 45.28 -22.12
CA LYS A 10 0.96 45.02 -23.49
C LYS A 10 1.78 43.89 -24.09
N LEU A 11 1.23 42.68 -24.04
CA LEU A 11 1.87 41.48 -24.57
C LEU A 11 1.72 41.40 -26.11
N PRO A 12 2.70 40.83 -26.83
CA PRO A 12 2.60 40.65 -28.28
C PRO A 12 1.45 39.68 -28.61
N GLY A 13 0.39 40.20 -29.24
CA GLY A 13 -0.81 39.45 -29.62
C GLY A 13 -2.08 39.82 -28.86
N ASP A 14 -1.96 40.55 -27.74
CA ASP A 14 -3.12 41.06 -27.00
C ASP A 14 -3.60 42.40 -27.58
N SER A 15 -4.89 42.49 -27.85
CA SER A 15 -5.54 43.72 -28.36
C SER A 15 -5.80 44.76 -27.25
N GLN A 16 -5.78 44.35 -25.98
CA GLN A 16 -5.92 45.22 -24.82
C GLN A 16 -4.90 44.90 -23.72
N PRO A 17 -4.36 45.92 -23.03
CA PRO A 17 -3.43 45.72 -21.93
C PRO A 17 -4.09 45.09 -20.72
N ARG A 18 -3.38 44.19 -20.03
CA ARG A 18 -3.85 43.53 -18.81
C ARG A 18 -3.05 44.00 -17.60
N SER A 19 -3.69 44.05 -16.44
CA SER A 19 -3.08 44.40 -15.15
C SER A 19 -2.45 43.17 -14.50
N TYR A 20 -1.22 43.34 -13.99
CA TYR A 20 -0.43 42.35 -13.27
C TYR A 20 0.21 43.00 -12.04
N SER A 21 0.50 42.22 -11.02
CA SER A 21 1.27 42.69 -9.87
C SER A 21 2.76 42.83 -10.23
N GLU A 22 3.49 43.69 -9.53
CA GLU A 22 4.96 43.84 -9.74
C GLU A 22 5.70 42.50 -9.67
N TYR A 23 5.27 41.61 -8.77
CA TYR A 23 5.86 40.28 -8.61
C TYR A 23 5.71 39.43 -9.88
N GLU A 24 4.49 39.38 -10.45
CA GLU A 24 4.22 38.64 -11.68
C GLU A 24 4.98 39.23 -12.88
N VAL A 25 5.09 40.57 -12.96
CA VAL A 25 5.87 41.21 -14.03
C VAL A 25 7.36 40.83 -13.94
N ARG A 26 7.92 40.77 -12.73
CA ARG A 26 9.31 40.32 -12.51
C ARG A 26 9.48 38.82 -12.81
N GLU A 27 8.51 38.00 -12.46
CA GLU A 27 8.52 36.57 -12.77
C GLU A 27 8.47 36.34 -14.28
N PHE A 28 7.62 37.05 -15.02
CA PHE A 28 7.58 36.98 -16.48
C PHE A 28 8.87 37.46 -17.14
N LEU A 29 9.53 38.48 -16.58
CA LEU A 29 10.84 38.93 -17.06
C LEU A 29 11.92 37.86 -16.79
N GLY A 30 11.93 37.28 -15.58
CA GLY A 30 12.89 36.25 -15.17
C GLY A 30 12.72 34.92 -15.91
N GLN A 31 11.50 34.58 -16.33
CA GLN A 31 11.19 33.40 -17.14
C GLN A 31 11.35 33.67 -18.66
N GLY A 32 11.65 34.90 -19.07
CA GLY A 32 11.81 35.27 -20.48
C GLY A 32 10.50 35.33 -21.28
N VAL A 33 9.35 35.39 -20.60
CA VAL A 33 8.01 35.50 -21.20
C VAL A 33 7.78 36.91 -21.76
N ILE A 34 8.37 37.92 -21.12
CA ILE A 34 8.43 39.30 -21.60
C ILE A 34 9.89 39.73 -21.72
N ASP A 35 10.18 40.59 -22.70
CA ASP A 35 11.52 41.15 -22.88
C ASP A 35 11.60 42.53 -22.20
N SER A 36 12.82 42.98 -21.92
CA SER A 36 13.16 44.32 -21.44
C SER A 36 12.53 45.47 -22.23
N LYS A 37 12.17 45.20 -23.50
CA LYS A 37 11.52 46.14 -24.44
C LYS A 37 9.99 46.13 -24.39
N THR A 38 9.38 45.19 -23.66
CA THR A 38 7.91 45.11 -23.54
C THR A 38 7.38 46.38 -22.88
N LEU A 39 6.30 46.94 -23.40
CA LEU A 39 5.73 48.19 -22.89
C LEU A 39 4.93 47.93 -21.61
N THR A 40 5.25 48.66 -20.56
CA THR A 40 4.53 48.69 -19.29
C THR A 40 4.11 50.11 -18.92
N TRP A 41 3.00 50.20 -18.19
CA TRP A 41 2.51 51.45 -17.63
C TRP A 41 2.00 51.20 -16.21
N LYS A 42 2.26 52.13 -15.30
CA LYS A 42 1.68 52.12 -13.95
C LYS A 42 1.02 53.48 -13.65
N PRO A 43 0.04 53.53 -12.74
CA PRO A 43 -0.56 54.78 -12.32
C PRO A 43 0.51 55.76 -11.81
N GLY A 44 0.57 56.96 -12.42
CA GLY A 44 1.57 57.98 -12.12
C GLY A 44 2.75 58.07 -13.10
N MET A 45 2.74 57.31 -14.20
CA MET A 45 3.69 57.47 -15.31
C MET A 45 3.10 58.33 -16.44
N ASP A 46 3.95 59.16 -17.05
CA ASP A 46 3.60 60.06 -18.17
C ASP A 46 3.24 59.33 -19.48
N GLY A 47 3.44 58.02 -19.54
CA GLY A 47 3.12 57.20 -20.71
C GLY A 47 3.69 55.79 -20.60
N TRP A 48 3.42 54.96 -21.62
CA TRP A 48 3.97 53.60 -21.73
C TRP A 48 5.49 53.64 -21.89
N GLN A 49 6.21 52.88 -21.07
CA GLN A 49 7.68 52.79 -21.14
C GLN A 49 8.14 51.32 -21.13
N PRO A 50 9.34 51.02 -21.64
CA PRO A 50 9.89 49.66 -21.59
C PRO A 50 10.05 49.14 -20.16
N VAL A 51 9.72 47.88 -19.92
CA VAL A 51 9.81 47.23 -18.59
C VAL A 51 11.20 47.39 -18.00
N GLY A 52 12.27 47.25 -18.79
CA GLY A 52 13.64 47.39 -18.29
C GLY A 52 14.00 48.79 -17.77
N GLN A 53 13.27 49.84 -18.19
CA GLN A 53 13.45 51.21 -17.66
C GLN A 53 12.65 51.45 -16.37
N VAL A 54 11.50 50.81 -16.25
CA VAL A 54 10.58 50.99 -15.09
C VAL A 54 10.96 50.06 -13.94
N LEU A 55 11.46 48.88 -14.26
CA LEU A 55 11.95 47.84 -13.37
C LEU A 55 13.39 47.51 -13.81
N PRO A 56 14.39 48.27 -13.35
CA PRO A 56 15.77 47.94 -13.64
C PRO A 56 16.08 46.53 -13.15
N GLU A 57 16.74 45.75 -14.00
CA GLU A 57 17.24 44.42 -13.65
C GLU A 57 18.03 44.57 -12.34
N LYS A 58 17.62 43.83 -11.31
CA LYS A 58 18.22 43.96 -9.99
C LYS A 58 19.69 43.57 -10.17
N GLU A 59 20.59 44.56 -10.08
CA GLU A 59 22.03 44.32 -10.00
C GLU A 59 22.24 43.20 -8.98
N PRO A 60 23.02 42.15 -9.31
CA PRO A 60 23.20 41.03 -8.42
C PRO A 60 23.73 41.60 -7.11
N GLU A 61 22.86 41.61 -6.10
CA GLU A 61 23.18 42.00 -4.74
C GLU A 61 24.34 41.09 -4.38
N ILE A 62 25.57 41.64 -4.36
CA ILE A 62 26.75 40.91 -3.88
C ILE A 62 26.51 40.72 -2.40
N LEU A 63 25.75 39.68 -2.08
CA LEU A 63 25.58 39.19 -0.73
C LEU A 63 26.99 38.86 -0.24
N PRO A 64 27.41 39.37 0.93
CA PRO A 64 28.70 39.04 1.49
C PRO A 64 28.76 37.52 1.57
N PHE A 65 29.70 36.91 0.83
CA PHE A 65 29.96 35.47 0.69
C PHE A 65 29.13 34.66 1.69
N ARG A 66 27.89 34.33 1.30
CA ARG A 66 27.12 33.35 2.06
C ARG A 66 27.92 32.08 1.83
N LYS A 67 28.65 31.63 2.86
CA LYS A 67 29.11 30.24 2.92
C LYS A 67 27.94 29.44 2.40
N GLU A 68 28.12 28.71 1.30
CA GLU A 68 27.14 27.75 0.83
C GLU A 68 26.67 27.03 2.09
N GLU A 69 25.43 27.29 2.49
CA GLU A 69 24.78 26.43 3.47
C GLU A 69 24.92 25.05 2.84
N PRO A 70 25.67 24.14 3.47
CA PRO A 70 26.00 22.86 2.85
C PRO A 70 24.70 22.29 2.34
N ASP A 71 24.66 21.88 1.07
CA ASP A 71 23.50 21.29 0.41
C ASP A 71 22.75 20.41 1.40
N ILE A 72 21.71 20.96 2.03
CA ILE A 72 20.82 20.23 2.94
C ILE A 72 19.78 19.56 2.06
N SER A 73 20.21 18.95 0.95
CA SER A 73 19.55 17.76 0.47
C SER A 73 19.37 16.86 1.70
N PRO A 74 18.13 16.51 2.07
CA PRO A 74 17.92 15.64 3.20
C PRO A 74 18.81 14.41 2.98
N PRO A 75 19.56 13.95 4.00
CA PRO A 75 20.46 12.83 3.84
C PRO A 75 19.68 11.68 3.19
N PRO A 76 20.27 10.99 2.19
CA PRO A 76 19.55 9.95 1.45
C PRO A 76 18.86 9.02 2.43
N PRO A 77 17.56 8.74 2.23
CA PRO A 77 16.74 8.06 3.23
C PRO A 77 17.43 6.77 3.67
N THR A 78 17.83 6.70 4.94
CA THR A 78 18.55 5.54 5.44
C THR A 78 17.57 4.39 5.65
N TYR A 79 17.47 3.49 4.69
CA TYR A 79 16.61 2.32 4.76
C TYR A 79 17.18 1.31 5.75
N ARG A 80 16.74 1.38 7.01
CA ARG A 80 17.11 0.44 8.06
C ARG A 80 15.93 -0.45 8.42
N LEU A 81 16.14 -1.77 8.42
CA LEU A 81 15.15 -2.72 8.91
C LEU A 81 15.05 -2.61 10.44
N ARG A 82 13.82 -2.46 10.96
CA ARG A 82 13.54 -2.59 12.39
C ARG A 82 13.61 -4.04 12.83
N TYR A 83 13.07 -4.92 11.98
CA TYR A 83 12.88 -6.32 12.26
C TYR A 83 13.37 -7.16 11.09
N SER A 84 14.10 -8.24 11.41
CA SER A 84 14.38 -9.30 10.44
C SER A 84 13.10 -10.05 10.11
N LEU A 85 12.76 -10.11 8.82
CA LEU A 85 11.60 -10.87 8.32
C LEU A 85 11.95 -12.30 7.92
N PHE A 86 13.23 -12.63 7.77
CA PHE A 86 13.65 -13.87 7.14
C PHE A 86 13.27 -15.11 7.95
N GLU A 87 13.57 -15.12 9.25
CA GLU A 87 13.21 -16.25 10.12
C GLU A 87 11.70 -16.46 10.17
N LEU A 88 10.93 -15.37 10.24
CA LEU A 88 9.47 -15.44 10.19
C LEU A 88 8.95 -15.89 8.82
N SER A 89 9.58 -15.50 7.72
CA SER A 89 9.18 -15.95 6.38
C SER A 89 9.45 -17.44 6.17
N ARG A 90 10.45 -18.02 6.86
CA ARG A 90 10.67 -19.48 6.88
C ARG A 90 9.60 -20.20 7.67
N LEU A 91 9.18 -19.63 8.81
CA LEU A 91 8.06 -20.17 9.61
C LEU A 91 6.69 -19.96 8.94
N ALA A 92 6.56 -18.94 8.09
CA ALA A 92 5.34 -18.67 7.34
C ALA A 92 5.00 -19.80 6.35
N PHE A 93 6.00 -20.54 5.86
CA PHE A 93 5.80 -21.70 4.99
C PHE A 93 4.99 -22.81 5.69
N PRO A 94 5.50 -23.46 6.77
CA PRO A 94 4.73 -24.50 7.47
C PRO A 94 3.43 -23.95 8.08
N ALA A 95 3.44 -22.70 8.58
CA ALA A 95 2.22 -22.06 9.09
C ALA A 95 1.12 -21.95 8.01
N CYS A 96 1.49 -21.59 6.78
CA CYS A 96 0.55 -21.52 5.66
C CYS A 96 -0.02 -22.89 5.29
N PHE A 97 0.79 -23.96 5.33
CA PHE A 97 0.32 -25.33 5.08
C PHE A 97 -0.63 -25.82 6.17
N ILE A 98 -0.32 -25.55 7.43
CA ILE A 98 -1.17 -25.89 8.57
C ILE A 98 -2.53 -25.18 8.42
N LEU A 99 -2.52 -23.87 8.17
CA LEU A 99 -3.76 -23.10 8.01
C LEU A 99 -4.57 -23.53 6.79
N LEU A 100 -3.89 -23.86 5.68
CA LEU A 100 -4.54 -24.43 4.49
C LEU A 100 -5.23 -25.76 4.85
N ALA A 101 -4.54 -26.67 5.52
CA ALA A 101 -5.14 -27.92 5.97
C ALA A 101 -6.33 -27.69 6.93
N CYS A 102 -6.20 -26.76 7.89
CA CYS A 102 -7.30 -26.37 8.78
C CYS A 102 -8.52 -25.87 7.97
N SER A 103 -8.30 -25.01 6.98
CA SER A 103 -9.36 -24.39 6.18
C SER A 103 -10.05 -25.38 5.24
N LEU A 104 -9.31 -26.31 4.61
CA LEU A 104 -9.89 -27.35 3.76
C LEU A 104 -10.66 -28.39 4.59
N TRP A 105 -10.16 -28.73 5.79
CA TRP A 105 -10.84 -29.61 6.71
C TRP A 105 -12.16 -29.03 7.22
N THR A 106 -12.15 -27.75 7.62
CA THR A 106 -13.37 -27.05 8.06
C THR A 106 -14.38 -26.90 6.92
N LEU A 107 -13.91 -26.56 5.71
CA LEU A 107 -14.76 -26.53 4.52
C LEU A 107 -15.38 -27.91 4.23
N TRP A 108 -14.60 -28.97 4.36
CA TRP A 108 -15.07 -30.34 4.19
C TRP A 108 -16.18 -30.68 5.20
N ILE A 109 -15.99 -30.37 6.49
CA ILE A 109 -17.03 -30.56 7.51
C ILE A 109 -18.31 -29.81 7.13
N VAL A 110 -18.21 -28.51 6.80
CA VAL A 110 -19.38 -27.66 6.51
C VAL A 110 -20.14 -28.17 5.28
N CYS A 111 -19.44 -28.52 4.20
CA CYS A 111 -20.08 -29.00 2.98
C CYS A 111 -20.68 -30.41 3.15
N PHE A 112 -20.02 -31.32 3.88
CA PHE A 112 -20.54 -32.68 4.08
C PHE A 112 -21.65 -32.76 5.12
N HIS A 113 -21.67 -31.90 6.15
CA HIS A 113 -22.81 -31.82 7.08
C HIS A 113 -24.10 -31.35 6.42
N HIS A 114 -24.01 -30.61 5.31
CA HIS A 114 -25.17 -30.04 4.62
C HIS A 114 -25.75 -30.93 3.52
N ILE A 115 -25.06 -32.02 3.16
CA ILE A 115 -25.47 -33.01 2.14
C ILE A 115 -26.45 -34.06 2.70
N VAL A 116 -26.54 -34.20 4.02
CA VAL A 116 -27.38 -35.22 4.65
C VAL A 116 -28.56 -34.52 5.30
N ASP A 117 -29.79 -34.97 5.01
CA ASP A 117 -31.03 -34.36 5.46
C ASP A 117 -31.00 -34.05 6.95
N TYR A 118 -31.25 -32.79 7.34
CA TYR A 118 -31.10 -32.32 8.73
C TYR A 118 -31.88 -33.18 9.75
N ALA A 119 -32.97 -33.83 9.31
CA ALA A 119 -33.78 -34.75 10.10
C ALA A 119 -33.15 -36.15 10.26
N GLU A 120 -32.60 -36.75 9.21
CA GLU A 120 -31.88 -38.03 9.29
C GLU A 120 -30.50 -37.86 9.95
N VAL A 121 -29.85 -36.70 9.78
CA VAL A 121 -28.62 -36.36 10.49
C VAL A 121 -28.88 -36.14 11.96
N GLN A 122 -29.91 -35.42 12.43
CA GLN A 122 -30.03 -35.21 13.88
C GLN A 122 -30.15 -36.52 14.69
N THR A 123 -30.83 -37.53 14.14
CA THR A 123 -30.92 -38.87 14.74
C THR A 123 -29.62 -39.64 14.59
N THR A 124 -29.02 -39.63 13.40
CA THR A 124 -27.74 -40.33 13.13
C THR A 124 -26.55 -39.65 13.82
N LEU A 125 -26.58 -38.33 13.99
CA LEU A 125 -25.58 -37.49 14.64
C LEU A 125 -25.74 -37.50 16.14
N ARG A 126 -26.94 -37.71 16.71
CA ARG A 126 -27.03 -38.11 18.14
C ARG A 126 -26.41 -39.48 18.37
N GLN A 127 -26.58 -40.42 17.44
CA GLN A 127 -25.92 -41.73 17.46
C GLN A 127 -24.40 -41.64 17.22
N VAL A 128 -23.95 -40.81 16.27
CA VAL A 128 -22.55 -40.63 15.85
C VAL A 128 -21.81 -39.63 16.74
N VAL A 129 -22.47 -38.70 17.43
CA VAL A 129 -21.87 -37.89 18.52
C VAL A 129 -21.70 -38.75 19.76
N GLY A 130 -22.59 -39.73 19.99
CA GLY A 130 -22.37 -40.78 20.98
C GLY A 130 -21.28 -41.80 20.58
N GLN A 131 -21.01 -41.97 19.29
CA GLN A 131 -19.99 -42.86 18.72
C GLN A 131 -18.86 -42.11 18.01
N LEU A 132 -18.62 -40.85 18.39
CA LEU A 132 -17.66 -40.01 17.69
C LEU A 132 -16.29 -40.67 17.94
N PRO A 133 -15.56 -41.09 16.89
CA PRO A 133 -14.36 -41.87 17.10
C PRO A 133 -13.43 -41.12 18.07
N SER A 134 -12.88 -41.83 19.05
CA SER A 134 -12.07 -41.23 20.12
C SER A 134 -10.92 -40.35 19.61
N TYR A 135 -10.54 -40.48 18.34
CA TYR A 135 -9.54 -39.68 17.66
C TYR A 135 -10.01 -38.28 17.20
N VAL A 136 -11.30 -37.99 17.05
CA VAL A 136 -11.78 -36.71 16.52
C VAL A 136 -11.60 -35.56 17.52
N LEU A 137 -11.87 -35.78 18.81
CA LEU A 137 -11.66 -34.76 19.85
C LEU A 137 -10.17 -34.37 19.98
N PRO A 138 -9.22 -35.34 20.02
CA PRO A 138 -7.79 -35.06 19.90
C PRO A 138 -7.41 -34.32 18.61
N LEU A 139 -8.04 -34.65 17.47
CA LEU A 139 -7.78 -33.98 16.20
C LEU A 139 -8.20 -32.51 16.23
N ILE A 140 -9.40 -32.19 16.76
CA ILE A 140 -9.86 -30.80 16.93
C ILE A 140 -8.91 -30.02 17.87
N PHE A 141 -8.48 -30.66 18.95
CA PHE A 141 -7.52 -30.06 19.89
C PHE A 141 -6.16 -29.82 19.23
N LEU A 142 -5.62 -30.80 18.51
CA LEU A 142 -4.38 -30.71 17.76
C LEU A 142 -4.45 -29.61 16.70
N PHE A 143 -5.54 -29.55 15.93
CA PHE A 143 -5.77 -28.48 14.97
C PHE A 143 -5.79 -27.12 15.64
N SER A 144 -6.53 -26.95 16.74
CA SER A 144 -6.56 -25.67 17.47
C SER A 144 -5.17 -25.25 17.96
N LEU A 145 -4.40 -26.21 18.48
CA LEU A 145 -3.04 -26.01 18.97
C LEU A 145 -2.05 -25.66 17.84
N LEU A 146 -2.34 -26.04 16.59
CA LEU A 146 -1.50 -25.75 15.42
C LEU A 146 -1.96 -24.51 14.65
N CYS A 147 -3.28 -24.27 14.51
CA CYS A 147 -3.79 -23.13 13.74
C CYS A 147 -3.52 -21.80 14.49
N ILE A 148 -3.62 -21.75 15.84
CA ILE A 148 -3.38 -20.50 16.61
C ILE A 148 -1.93 -20.00 16.45
N PRO A 149 -0.88 -20.81 16.69
CA PRO A 149 0.50 -20.37 16.46
C PRO A 149 0.77 -20.03 15.00
N SER A 150 0.16 -20.78 14.06
CA SER A 150 0.33 -20.52 12.63
C SER A 150 -0.24 -19.14 12.25
N LEU A 151 -1.44 -18.81 12.73
CA LEU A 151 -2.03 -17.48 12.54
C LEU A 151 -1.16 -16.40 13.19
N ALA A 152 -0.67 -16.65 14.41
CA ALA A 152 0.21 -15.71 15.11
C ALA A 152 1.49 -15.42 14.31
N VAL A 153 2.11 -16.43 13.68
CA VAL A 153 3.28 -16.23 12.80
C VAL A 153 2.94 -15.31 11.63
N GLN A 154 1.79 -15.50 10.98
CA GLN A 154 1.37 -14.66 9.86
C GLN A 154 1.10 -13.21 10.29
N LEU A 155 0.41 -13.01 11.42
CA LEU A 155 0.10 -11.68 11.97
C LEU A 155 1.36 -10.96 12.46
N VAL A 156 2.27 -11.65 13.12
CA VAL A 156 3.57 -11.09 13.56
C VAL A 156 4.42 -10.71 12.36
N TRP A 157 4.44 -11.54 11.31
CA TRP A 157 5.12 -11.21 10.07
C TRP A 157 4.53 -9.94 9.45
N LEU A 158 3.19 -9.85 9.35
CA LEU A 158 2.50 -8.70 8.78
C LEU A 158 2.82 -7.41 9.54
N TYR A 159 2.74 -7.46 10.88
CA TYR A 159 3.09 -6.35 11.76
C TYR A 159 4.53 -5.87 11.49
N ARG A 160 5.49 -6.79 11.51
CA ARG A 160 6.91 -6.45 11.34
C ARG A 160 7.20 -5.90 9.95
N ALA A 161 6.56 -6.44 8.92
CA ALA A 161 6.75 -5.98 7.55
C ALA A 161 6.19 -4.57 7.36
N CYS A 162 5.01 -4.26 7.93
CA CYS A 162 4.46 -2.91 7.94
C CYS A 162 5.37 -1.94 8.72
N ALA A 163 5.88 -2.37 9.88
CA ALA A 163 6.76 -1.53 10.71
C ALA A 163 8.08 -1.21 10.01
N ASN A 164 8.63 -2.13 9.21
CA ASN A 164 9.82 -1.90 8.40
C ASN A 164 9.57 -0.83 7.32
N VAL A 165 8.44 -0.90 6.62
CA VAL A 165 8.09 0.11 5.60
C VAL A 165 7.89 1.50 6.21
N GLN A 166 7.31 1.59 7.40
CA GLN A 166 7.22 2.87 8.10
C GLN A 166 8.61 3.45 8.43
N GLN A 167 9.58 2.60 8.77
CA GLN A 167 10.95 3.04 9.04
C GLN A 167 11.67 3.53 7.77
N PHE A 168 11.24 3.09 6.59
CA PHE A 168 11.72 3.62 5.30
C PHE A 168 11.22 5.05 5.01
N ARG A 169 10.48 5.67 5.95
CA ARG A 169 9.94 7.04 5.85
C ARG A 169 9.04 7.26 4.63
N VAL A 170 8.33 6.22 4.21
CA VAL A 170 7.35 6.29 3.13
C VAL A 170 6.15 7.13 3.58
N SER A 171 5.85 8.20 2.86
CA SER A 171 4.69 9.05 3.09
C SER A 171 3.43 8.48 2.42
N GLY A 172 2.27 8.71 3.02
CA GLY A 172 0.96 8.36 2.43
C GLY A 172 0.52 6.90 2.57
N LEU A 173 1.17 6.09 3.41
CA LEU A 173 0.69 4.75 3.75
C LEU A 173 -0.70 4.82 4.40
N ARG A 174 -1.64 4.00 3.92
CA ARG A 174 -3.01 3.94 4.45
C ARG A 174 -3.08 3.06 5.69
N PHE A 175 -2.25 2.03 5.76
CA PHE A 175 -2.32 1.03 6.83
C PHE A 175 -1.15 1.15 7.80
N THR A 176 -1.45 1.31 9.08
CA THR A 176 -0.46 1.23 10.15
C THR A 176 -0.27 -0.22 10.62
N PRO A 177 0.89 -0.60 11.21
CA PRO A 177 1.16 -1.97 11.61
C PRO A 177 0.09 -2.60 12.50
N LEU A 178 -0.46 -1.83 13.45
CA LEU A 178 -1.51 -2.32 14.34
C LEU A 178 -2.84 -2.48 13.59
N VAL A 179 -3.20 -1.50 12.77
CA VAL A 179 -4.43 -1.54 11.95
C VAL A 179 -4.38 -2.71 10.98
N SER A 180 -3.24 -2.96 10.33
CA SER A 180 -3.04 -4.08 9.41
C SER A 180 -3.35 -5.43 10.07
N VAL A 181 -2.89 -5.63 11.31
CA VAL A 181 -3.16 -6.86 12.08
C VAL A 181 -4.64 -6.97 12.43
N ILE A 182 -5.23 -5.91 12.99
CA ILE A 182 -6.64 -5.90 13.41
C ILE A 182 -7.56 -6.18 12.23
N LEU A 183 -7.36 -5.49 11.11
CA LEU A 183 -8.16 -5.68 9.90
C LEU A 183 -8.00 -7.08 9.31
N SER A 184 -6.80 -7.67 9.37
CA SER A 184 -6.57 -9.04 8.89
C SER A 184 -7.26 -10.10 9.75
N CYS A 185 -7.56 -9.80 11.01
CA CYS A 185 -8.34 -10.68 11.88
C CYS A 185 -9.85 -10.59 11.67
N MET A 186 -10.35 -9.64 10.88
CA MET A 186 -11.78 -9.51 10.63
C MET A 186 -12.29 -10.66 9.76
N PRO A 187 -13.35 -11.39 10.17
CA PRO A 187 -13.92 -12.44 9.35
C PRO A 187 -14.50 -11.86 8.05
N LEU A 188 -14.39 -12.61 6.95
CA LEU A 188 -14.86 -12.29 5.59
C LEU A 188 -14.20 -11.06 4.95
N VAL A 189 -14.36 -9.87 5.53
CA VAL A 189 -13.79 -8.61 5.02
C VAL A 189 -12.27 -8.59 5.16
N GLY A 190 -11.73 -9.28 6.17
CA GLY A 190 -10.30 -9.31 6.44
C GLY A 190 -9.48 -9.95 5.32
N MET A 191 -10.03 -10.84 4.49
CA MET A 191 -9.29 -11.44 3.37
C MET A 191 -8.97 -10.41 2.28
N VAL A 192 -9.97 -9.61 1.87
CA VAL A 192 -9.79 -8.55 0.88
C VAL A 192 -8.90 -7.45 1.46
N LEU A 193 -9.12 -7.06 2.71
CA LEU A 193 -8.28 -6.08 3.38
C LEU A 193 -6.83 -6.55 3.50
N ASN A 194 -6.60 -7.82 3.84
CA ASN A 194 -5.26 -8.39 3.87
C ASN A 194 -4.58 -8.31 2.49
N ALA A 195 -5.30 -8.63 1.41
CA ALA A 195 -4.77 -8.50 0.06
C ALA A 195 -4.41 -7.04 -0.31
N LEU A 196 -5.23 -6.07 0.10
CA LEU A 196 -4.94 -4.65 -0.10
C LEU A 196 -3.71 -4.19 0.70
N ILE A 197 -3.57 -4.67 1.95
CA ILE A 197 -2.38 -4.40 2.78
C ILE A 197 -1.13 -4.97 2.12
N ILE A 198 -1.18 -6.23 1.65
CA ILE A 198 -0.06 -6.87 0.96
C ILE A 198 0.30 -6.12 -0.34
N GLN A 199 -0.69 -5.56 -1.05
CA GLN A 199 -0.46 -4.76 -2.24
C GLN A 199 0.25 -3.44 -1.95
N GLU A 200 -0.17 -2.72 -0.91
CA GLU A 200 0.49 -1.51 -0.44
C GLU A 200 1.93 -1.81 0.00
N LEU A 201 2.09 -2.88 0.79
CA LEU A 201 3.36 -3.32 1.30
C LEU A 201 4.32 -3.73 0.18
N TYR A 202 3.83 -4.41 -0.87
CA TYR A 202 4.62 -4.77 -2.05
C TYR A 202 5.14 -3.52 -2.77
N ARG A 203 4.27 -2.55 -3.04
CA ARG A 203 4.63 -1.31 -3.74
C ARG A 203 5.67 -0.51 -2.97
N ALA A 204 5.44 -0.32 -1.67
CA ALA A 204 6.33 0.41 -0.79
C ALA A 204 7.67 -0.30 -0.56
N SER A 205 7.69 -1.64 -0.63
CA SER A 205 8.93 -2.43 -0.54
C SER A 205 9.70 -2.50 -1.86
N LYS A 206 9.11 -2.12 -3.00
CA LYS A 206 9.77 -2.15 -4.31
C LYS A 206 10.54 -0.86 -4.57
N ASN A 207 9.88 0.28 -4.41
CA ASN A 207 10.51 1.59 -4.44
C ASN A 207 9.81 2.50 -3.41
N PRO A 208 10.43 2.77 -2.25
CA PRO A 208 9.84 3.59 -1.19
C PRO A 208 9.50 5.03 -1.62
N GLU A 209 10.32 5.64 -2.48
CA GLU A 209 10.19 7.05 -2.87
C GLU A 209 9.02 7.28 -3.82
N GLU A 210 8.85 6.38 -4.80
CA GLU A 210 7.81 6.47 -5.83
C GLU A 210 6.78 5.34 -5.71
N TRP A 211 6.51 4.90 -4.48
CA TRP A 211 5.72 3.69 -4.26
C TRP A 211 4.32 3.74 -4.84
N MET A 212 3.69 4.93 -4.89
CA MET A 212 2.35 5.10 -5.45
C MET A 212 2.29 4.83 -6.96
N LEU A 213 3.41 5.04 -7.67
CA LEU A 213 3.53 4.77 -9.11
C LEU A 213 3.83 3.30 -9.41
N GLN A 214 4.20 2.51 -8.39
CA GLN A 214 4.59 1.12 -8.60
C GLN A 214 3.39 0.22 -8.89
N SER A 215 3.52 -0.56 -9.97
CA SER A 215 2.59 -1.65 -10.26
C SER A 215 2.88 -2.86 -9.36
N PRO A 216 1.85 -3.47 -8.77
CA PRO A 216 2.00 -4.70 -7.99
C PRO A 216 2.38 -5.88 -8.90
N SER A 217 3.05 -6.89 -8.32
CA SER A 217 3.36 -8.12 -9.05
C SER A 217 2.10 -8.85 -9.51
N LEU A 218 2.25 -9.73 -10.51
CA LEU A 218 1.16 -10.61 -10.93
C LEU A 218 0.62 -11.43 -9.75
N ALA A 219 1.51 -11.99 -8.92
CA ALA A 219 1.11 -12.79 -7.76
C ALA A 219 0.24 -12.00 -6.77
N VAL A 220 0.61 -10.76 -6.46
CA VAL A 220 -0.14 -9.88 -5.56
C VAL A 220 -1.50 -9.50 -6.16
N ARG A 221 -1.56 -9.24 -7.47
CA ARG A 221 -2.84 -8.98 -8.17
C ARG A 221 -3.75 -10.20 -8.14
N LEU A 222 -3.20 -11.36 -8.46
CA LEU A 222 -3.93 -12.63 -8.41
C LEU A 222 -4.39 -12.96 -6.99
N TYR A 223 -3.59 -12.62 -5.97
CA TYR A 223 -3.97 -12.79 -4.58
C TYR A 223 -5.21 -11.97 -4.24
N LEU A 224 -5.24 -10.69 -4.63
CA LEU A 224 -6.42 -9.84 -4.45
C LEU A 224 -7.65 -10.42 -5.15
N THR A 225 -7.52 -10.88 -6.39
CA THR A 225 -8.65 -11.49 -7.11
C THR A 225 -9.13 -12.79 -6.48
N ALA A 226 -8.22 -13.62 -5.97
CA ALA A 226 -8.57 -14.86 -5.27
C ALA A 226 -9.26 -14.56 -3.94
N ALA A 227 -8.77 -13.59 -3.18
CA ALA A 227 -9.35 -13.16 -1.91
C ALA A 227 -10.75 -12.54 -2.09
N THR A 228 -10.96 -11.72 -3.13
CA THR A 228 -12.29 -11.16 -3.44
C THR A 228 -13.25 -12.23 -3.92
N ALA A 229 -12.85 -13.12 -4.84
CA ALA A 229 -13.68 -14.22 -5.31
C ALA A 229 -14.07 -15.16 -4.16
N LEU A 230 -13.14 -15.47 -3.26
CA LEU A 230 -13.39 -16.27 -2.07
C LEU A 230 -14.37 -15.58 -1.11
N THR A 231 -14.18 -14.29 -0.85
CA THR A 231 -15.07 -13.51 0.02
C THR A 231 -16.50 -13.47 -0.54
N LEU A 232 -16.64 -13.27 -1.85
CA LEU A 232 -17.94 -13.30 -2.53
C LEU A 232 -18.58 -14.70 -2.46
N SER A 233 -17.79 -15.75 -2.67
CA SER A 233 -18.27 -17.15 -2.59
C SER A 233 -18.74 -17.52 -1.19
N LEU A 234 -18.17 -16.92 -0.15
CA LEU A 234 -18.60 -17.12 1.24
C LEU A 234 -19.82 -16.26 1.64
N LEU A 235 -19.97 -15.07 1.06
CA LEU A 235 -21.10 -14.17 1.32
C LEU A 235 -22.38 -14.59 0.59
N PHE A 236 -22.24 -15.19 -0.59
CA PHE A 236 -23.35 -15.66 -1.41
C PHE A 236 -23.30 -17.19 -1.49
N PRO A 237 -23.75 -17.90 -0.44
CA PRO A 237 -23.66 -19.34 -0.39
C PRO A 237 -24.44 -19.98 -1.54
N PHE A 238 -23.84 -21.01 -2.12
CA PHE A 238 -24.46 -21.82 -3.16
C PHE A 238 -25.72 -22.50 -2.61
N GLY A 239 -26.75 -22.59 -3.45
CA GLY A 239 -27.96 -23.34 -3.12
C GLY A 239 -27.67 -24.81 -2.87
N VAL A 240 -28.58 -25.50 -2.17
CA VAL A 240 -28.44 -26.89 -1.71
C VAL A 240 -28.00 -27.85 -2.82
N GLU A 241 -28.43 -27.58 -4.05
CA GLU A 241 -28.15 -28.45 -5.20
C GLU A 241 -26.70 -28.36 -5.73
N HIS A 242 -25.91 -27.39 -5.26
CA HIS A 242 -24.58 -27.08 -5.79
C HIS A 242 -23.45 -27.27 -4.77
N TYR A 243 -23.66 -28.03 -3.68
CA TYR A 243 -22.63 -28.18 -2.62
C TYR A 243 -21.30 -28.76 -3.09
N LEU A 244 -21.31 -29.74 -4.00
CA LEU A 244 -20.06 -30.29 -4.53
C LEU A 244 -19.29 -29.24 -5.34
N VAL A 245 -20.00 -28.46 -6.15
CA VAL A 245 -19.40 -27.36 -6.93
C VAL A 245 -18.86 -26.27 -6.00
N ALA A 246 -19.62 -25.92 -4.95
CA ALA A 246 -19.20 -24.98 -3.93
C ALA A 246 -17.94 -25.45 -3.19
N PHE A 247 -17.87 -26.74 -2.83
CA PHE A 247 -16.72 -27.33 -2.17
C PHE A 247 -15.45 -27.24 -3.04
N PHE A 248 -15.52 -27.66 -4.30
CA PHE A 248 -14.38 -27.57 -5.21
C PHE A 248 -13.97 -26.13 -5.51
N LEU A 249 -14.94 -25.23 -5.71
CA LEU A 249 -14.66 -23.82 -5.98
C LEU A 249 -14.03 -23.13 -4.76
N ILE A 250 -14.65 -23.21 -3.59
CA ILE A 250 -14.14 -22.56 -2.37
C ILE A 250 -12.81 -23.19 -1.96
N GLY A 251 -12.67 -24.52 -2.05
CA GLY A 251 -11.42 -25.23 -1.74
C GLY A 251 -10.27 -24.83 -2.68
N SER A 252 -10.54 -24.72 -3.98
CA SER A 252 -9.54 -24.25 -4.95
C SER A 252 -9.16 -22.79 -4.72
N LEU A 253 -10.12 -21.92 -4.43
CA LEU A 253 -9.87 -20.51 -4.11
C LEU A 253 -9.04 -20.33 -2.83
N ILE A 254 -9.35 -21.08 -1.77
CA ILE A 254 -8.56 -21.08 -0.51
C ILE A 254 -7.12 -21.53 -0.79
N THR A 255 -6.95 -22.59 -1.58
CA THR A 255 -5.63 -23.12 -1.94
C THR A 255 -4.83 -22.09 -2.76
N ALA A 256 -5.46 -21.51 -3.79
CA ALA A 256 -4.85 -20.47 -4.61
C ALA A 256 -4.47 -19.24 -3.77
N ALA A 257 -5.37 -18.74 -2.93
CA ALA A 257 -5.12 -17.61 -2.05
C ALA A 257 -3.96 -17.88 -1.09
N SER A 258 -3.87 -19.08 -0.51
CA SER A 258 -2.79 -19.47 0.41
C SER A 258 -1.42 -19.49 -0.28
N ILE A 259 -1.35 -20.08 -1.48
CA ILE A 259 -0.11 -20.12 -2.27
C ILE A 259 0.33 -18.71 -2.69
N LEU A 260 -0.61 -17.91 -3.19
CA LEU A 260 -0.34 -16.55 -3.65
C LEU A 260 0.06 -15.62 -2.49
N TRP A 261 -0.55 -15.79 -1.32
CA TRP A 261 -0.15 -15.11 -0.09
C TRP A 261 1.30 -15.44 0.27
N LEU A 262 1.66 -16.73 0.28
CA LEU A 262 3.02 -17.19 0.61
C LEU A 262 4.06 -16.65 -0.38
N ILE A 263 3.77 -16.67 -1.68
CA ILE A 263 4.64 -16.09 -2.71
C ILE A 263 4.84 -14.59 -2.44
N SER A 264 3.76 -13.88 -2.13
CA SER A 264 3.80 -12.43 -1.86
C SER A 264 4.64 -12.12 -0.62
N VAL A 265 4.48 -12.89 0.46
CA VAL A 265 5.27 -12.81 1.70
C VAL A 265 6.77 -12.98 1.43
N LEU A 266 7.13 -13.98 0.63
CA LEU A 266 8.52 -14.24 0.27
C LEU A 266 9.10 -13.13 -0.62
N GLN A 267 8.34 -12.65 -1.59
CA GLN A 267 8.76 -11.53 -2.45
C GLN A 267 9.03 -10.27 -1.62
N ILE A 268 8.08 -9.88 -0.76
CA ILE A 268 8.20 -8.69 0.09
C ILE A 268 9.38 -8.82 1.04
N SER A 269 9.53 -9.96 1.70
CA SER A 269 10.64 -10.20 2.64
C SER A 269 12.01 -10.10 1.97
N ARG A 270 12.13 -10.54 0.71
CA ARG A 270 13.36 -10.40 -0.09
C ARG A 270 13.62 -8.95 -0.48
N MET A 271 12.61 -8.25 -1.02
CA MET A 271 12.76 -6.86 -1.44
C MET A 271 13.17 -5.95 -0.29
N GLN A 272 12.53 -6.06 0.88
CA GLN A 272 12.88 -5.25 2.05
C GLN A 272 14.31 -5.52 2.54
N ARG A 273 14.79 -6.77 2.42
CA ARG A 273 16.18 -7.12 2.74
C ARG A 273 17.16 -6.51 1.74
N GLU A 274 16.87 -6.62 0.44
CA GLU A 274 17.73 -6.05 -0.61
C GLU A 274 17.81 -4.53 -0.51
N LEU A 275 16.71 -3.84 -0.19
CA LEU A 275 16.72 -2.40 0.05
C LEU A 275 17.66 -2.02 1.20
N ALA A 276 17.60 -2.77 2.30
CA ALA A 276 18.46 -2.51 3.46
C ALA A 276 19.94 -2.83 3.18
N SER A 277 20.25 -3.87 2.39
CA SER A 277 21.63 -4.24 2.06
C SER A 277 22.26 -3.29 1.05
N ARG A 278 21.54 -2.91 -0.01
CA ARG A 278 22.05 -1.99 -1.05
C ARG A 278 22.42 -0.61 -0.50
N GLN A 279 21.80 -0.20 0.61
CA GLN A 279 22.14 1.06 1.28
C GLN A 279 23.37 0.90 2.18
N ALA A 280 23.52 -0.24 2.86
CA ALA A 280 24.69 -0.53 3.70
C ALA A 280 25.99 -0.50 2.90
N ASP A 281 25.96 -0.99 1.66
CA ASP A 281 27.12 -0.95 0.74
C ASP A 281 27.42 0.45 0.19
N LYS A 282 26.49 1.41 0.34
CA LYS A 282 26.64 2.80 -0.10
C LYS A 282 27.07 3.77 1.01
N LEU A 283 27.12 3.31 2.26
CA LEU A 283 27.71 4.09 3.35
C LEU A 283 29.24 3.88 3.34
N PRO A 284 30.05 4.95 3.32
CA PRO A 284 31.51 4.85 3.39
C PRO A 284 32.01 4.33 4.74
#